data_AF-A0A9Q4AEE7-F1
#
_entry.id   AF-A0A9Q4AEE7-F1
#
_cell.length_a   1.000
_cell.length_b   1.000
_cell.length_c   1.000
_cell.angle_alpha   90.00
_cell.angle_beta   90.00
_cell.angle_gamma   90.00
#
_symmetry.space_group_name_H-M   'P 1'
#
loop_
_entity.id
_entity.type
_entity.pdbx_description
1 polymer ?
#
loop_
_entity_poly.entity_id
_entity_poly.type
_entity_poly.pdbx_seq_one_letter_code
_entity_poly.pdbx_strand_id
1 'polypeptide(L)'
;YNLFIAINMMIDIATHIVVDNNMGSPETLGEAFNILNKEKYLNDEETKVYRNMVGLRNILSHEYINIDKKIIYSILKNNLIDIKKFVIFVNDNFI
;
A
#
# COMPACT_ATOMS: atom_id res chain seq x y z
N TYR A 1 -13.40 7.92 -2.87
CA TYR A 1 -12.40 8.61 -3.72
C TYR A 1 -11.08 8.84 -2.99
N ASN A 2 -11.02 9.60 -1.88
CA ASN A 2 -9.74 9.90 -1.18
C ASN A 2 -8.94 8.65 -0.75
N LEU A 3 -9.61 7.58 -0.29
CA LEU A 3 -8.93 6.33 0.05
C LEU A 3 -8.18 5.71 -1.13
N PHE A 4 -8.77 5.77 -2.33
CA PHE A 4 -8.14 5.28 -3.56
C PHE A 4 -6.87 6.07 -3.88
N ILE A 5 -6.92 7.41 -3.77
CA ILE A 5 -5.76 8.27 -4.00
C ILE A 5 -4.68 8.01 -2.94
N ALA A 6 -5.06 7.88 -1.67
CA ALA A 6 -4.10 7.58 -0.60
C ALA A 6 -3.34 6.27 -0.85
N ILE A 7 -4.03 5.20 -1.25
CA ILE A 7 -3.38 3.92 -1.55
C ILE A 7 -2.50 4.04 -2.80
N ASN A 8 -2.91 4.77 -3.84
CA ASN A 8 -2.04 5.01 -5.01
C ASN A 8 -0.74 5.71 -4.60
N MET A 9 -0.81 6.77 -3.80
CA MET A 9 0.38 7.47 -3.34
C MET A 9 1.29 6.57 -2.50
N MET A 10 0.73 5.69 -1.67
CA MET A 10 1.53 4.69 -0.93
C MET A 10 2.29 3.75 -1.86
N ILE A 11 1.62 3.27 -2.93
CA ILE A 11 2.24 2.41 -3.94
C ILE A 11 3.37 3.16 -4.68
N ASP A 12 3.11 4.40 -5.08
CA ASP A 12 4.09 5.22 -5.80
C ASP A 12 5.33 5.47 -4.92
N ILE A 13 5.13 5.84 -3.65
CA ILE A 13 6.22 6.02 -2.69
C ILE A 13 7.03 4.74 -2.51
N ALA A 14 6.37 3.60 -2.29
CA ALA A 14 7.06 2.32 -2.13
C ALA A 14 7.86 1.93 -3.38
N THR A 15 7.30 2.20 -4.56
CA THR A 15 7.97 1.95 -5.85
C THR A 15 9.20 2.82 -6.01
N HIS A 16 9.08 4.12 -5.73
CA HIS A 16 10.21 5.05 -5.76
C HIS A 16 11.31 4.63 -4.80
N ILE A 17 10.98 4.30 -3.55
CA ILE A 17 11.96 3.82 -2.57
C ILE A 17 12.73 2.61 -3.10
N VAL A 18 12.02 1.60 -3.63
CA VAL A 18 12.65 0.38 -4.14
C VAL A 18 13.61 0.66 -5.31
N VAL A 19 13.20 1.51 -6.25
CA VAL A 19 13.99 1.84 -7.44
C VAL A 19 15.17 2.74 -7.08
N ASP A 20 14.94 3.83 -6.33
CA ASP A 20 15.95 4.83 -6.02
C ASP A 20 17.06 4.27 -5.11
N ASN A 21 16.75 3.25 -4.30
CA ASN A 21 17.70 2.54 -3.46
C ASN A 21 18.31 1.28 -4.13
N ASN A 22 18.09 1.07 -5.43
CA ASN A 22 18.62 -0.07 -6.20
C ASN A 22 18.25 -1.45 -5.62
N MET A 23 17.09 -1.58 -4.97
CA MET A 23 16.64 -2.85 -4.37
C MET A 23 16.02 -3.80 -5.41
N GLY A 24 15.53 -3.24 -6.52
CA GLY A 24 14.92 -3.99 -7.61
C GLY A 24 14.03 -3.11 -8.49
N SER A 25 13.32 -3.73 -9.42
CA SER A 25 12.34 -3.06 -10.27
C SER A 25 11.00 -3.79 -10.14
N PRO A 26 10.00 -3.20 -9.44
CA PRO A 26 8.68 -3.82 -9.30
C PRO A 26 8.00 -3.96 -10.67
N GLU A 27 7.50 -5.14 -11.02
CA GLU A 27 6.74 -5.40 -12.25
C GLU A 27 5.22 -5.19 -12.02
N THR A 28 4.79 -5.28 -10.76
CA THR A 28 3.39 -5.04 -10.36
C THR A 28 3.27 -4.02 -9.24
N LEU A 29 2.11 -3.37 -9.12
CA LEU A 29 1.81 -2.38 -8.07
C LEU A 29 2.03 -2.91 -6.64
N GLY A 30 1.88 -4.22 -6.42
CA GLY A 30 2.06 -4.83 -5.10
C GLY A 30 3.46 -5.37 -4.82
N GLU A 31 4.33 -5.40 -5.84
CA GLU A 31 5.64 -6.04 -5.75
C GLU A 31 6.67 -5.19 -5.02
N ALA A 32 6.54 -3.87 -5.05
CA ALA A 32 7.38 -2.98 -4.25
C ALA A 32 7.37 -3.38 -2.76
N PHE A 33 6.20 -3.74 -2.22
CA PHE A 33 6.10 -4.21 -0.83
C PHE A 33 6.77 -5.57 -0.59
N ASN A 34 6.76 -6.48 -1.56
CA ASN A 34 7.50 -7.75 -1.46
C ASN A 34 9.01 -7.51 -1.45
N ILE A 35 9.48 -6.57 -2.26
CA ILE A 35 10.91 -6.22 -2.32
C ILE A 35 11.33 -5.59 -0.99
N LEU A 36 10.54 -4.65 -0.45
CA LEU A 36 10.80 -4.08 0.88
C LEU A 36 10.83 -5.14 1.99
N ASN A 37 9.99 -6.17 1.91
CA ASN A 37 10.03 -7.31 2.83
C ASN A 37 11.30 -8.15 2.68
N LYS A 38 11.69 -8.46 1.44
CA LYS A 38 12.92 -9.20 1.14
C LYS A 38 14.16 -8.47 1.67
N GLU A 39 14.17 -7.15 1.56
CA GLU A 39 15.20 -6.26 2.12
C GLU A 39 15.06 -6.02 3.64
N LYS A 40 14.10 -6.70 4.29
CA LYS A 40 13.84 -6.68 5.75
C LYS A 40 13.35 -5.34 6.31
N TYR A 41 12.90 -4.42 5.45
CA TYR A 41 12.25 -3.18 5.87
C TYR A 41 10.82 -3.41 6.37
N LEU A 42 10.14 -4.44 5.83
CA LEU A 42 8.79 -4.84 6.24
C LEU A 42 8.78 -6.28 6.73
N ASN A 43 7.97 -6.58 7.74
CA ASN A 43 7.67 -7.97 8.08
C ASN A 43 6.52 -8.54 7.22
N ASP A 44 6.26 -9.84 7.35
CA ASP A 44 5.27 -10.55 6.52
C ASP A 44 3.84 -10.02 6.74
N GLU A 45 3.51 -9.64 7.97
CA GLU A 45 2.18 -9.10 8.30
C GLU A 45 1.97 -7.71 7.70
N GLU A 46 2.97 -6.82 7.79
CA GLU A 46 2.93 -5.50 7.16
C GLU A 46 2.81 -5.62 5.64
N THR A 47 3.59 -6.51 5.05
CA THR A 47 3.59 -6.78 3.61
C THR A 47 2.23 -7.26 3.13
N LYS A 48 1.63 -8.19 3.87
CA LYS A 48 0.28 -8.70 3.60
C LYS A 48 -0.76 -7.57 3.68
N VAL A 49 -0.69 -6.73 4.71
CA VAL A 49 -1.58 -5.58 4.86
C VAL A 49 -1.48 -4.63 3.67
N TYR A 50 -0.28 -4.20 3.29
CA TYR A 50 -0.12 -3.25 2.18
C TYR A 50 -0.50 -3.86 0.83
N ARG A 51 -0.21 -5.14 0.60
CA ARG A 51 -0.69 -5.84 -0.61
C ARG A 51 -2.20 -5.95 -0.67
N ASN A 52 -2.88 -6.18 0.46
CA ASN A 52 -4.34 -6.17 0.51
C ASN A 52 -4.90 -4.78 0.15
N MET A 53 -4.21 -3.70 0.54
CA MET A 53 -4.59 -2.35 0.11
C MET A 53 -4.45 -2.16 -1.40
N VAL A 54 -3.39 -2.69 -2.03
CA VAL A 54 -3.26 -2.69 -3.50
C VAL A 54 -4.43 -3.45 -4.15
N GLY A 55 -4.81 -4.59 -3.58
CA GLY A 55 -6.00 -5.34 -4.01
C GLY A 55 -7.27 -4.50 -3.93
N LEU A 56 -7.51 -3.85 -2.80
CA LEU A 56 -8.65 -2.95 -2.61
C LEU A 56 -8.65 -1.82 -3.66
N ARG A 57 -7.50 -1.19 -3.89
CA ARG A 57 -7.35 -0.15 -4.91
C ARG A 57 -7.76 -0.64 -6.29
N ASN A 58 -7.38 -1.86 -6.67
CA ASN A 58 -7.73 -2.43 -7.97
C ASN A 58 -9.23 -2.71 -8.09
N ILE A 59 -9.88 -3.22 -7.04
CA ILE A 59 -11.34 -3.38 -7.01
C ILE A 59 -12.00 -2.00 -7.14
N LEU A 60 -11.52 -0.99 -6.40
CA LEU A 60 -12.03 0.37 -6.47
C LEU A 60 -11.85 1.02 -7.85
N SER A 61 -10.82 0.70 -8.64
CA SER A 61 -10.65 1.27 -9.99
C SER A 61 -11.59 0.67 -11.02
N HIS A 62 -12.02 -0.58 -10.86
CA HIS A 62 -12.81 -1.29 -11.88
C HIS A 62 -14.29 -1.44 -11.51
N GLU A 63 -14.62 -1.52 -10.22
CA GLU A 63 -15.95 -1.95 -9.75
C GLU A 63 -16.60 -0.99 -8.75
N TYR A 64 -16.14 0.27 -8.67
CA TYR A 64 -16.59 1.23 -7.65
C TYR A 64 -18.12 1.35 -7.52
N ILE A 65 -18.85 1.20 -8.63
CA ILE A 65 -20.32 1.32 -8.69
C ILE A 65 -21.01 0.11 -8.02
N ASN A 66 -20.38 -1.06 -8.05
CA ASN A 66 -20.97 -2.33 -7.60
C ASN A 66 -20.48 -2.79 -6.21
N ILE A 67 -19.55 -2.05 -5.59
CA ILE A 67 -19.01 -2.37 -4.27
C ILE A 67 -20.03 -2.06 -3.16
N ASP A 68 -20.19 -2.99 -2.22
CA ASP A 68 -20.94 -2.74 -0.99
C ASP A 68 -20.24 -1.65 -0.15
N LYS A 69 -20.91 -0.50 -0.03
CA LYS A 69 -20.45 0.66 0.73
C LYS A 69 -20.18 0.34 2.20
N LYS A 70 -20.81 -0.69 2.78
CA LYS A 70 -20.54 -1.14 4.16
C LYS A 70 -19.11 -1.66 4.32
N ILE A 71 -18.57 -2.34 3.31
CA ILE A 71 -17.18 -2.83 3.30
C ILE A 71 -16.24 -1.64 3.34
N ILE A 72 -16.45 -0.66 2.45
CA ILE A 72 -15.63 0.55 2.38
C ILE A 72 -15.71 1.34 3.69
N TYR A 73 -16.90 1.48 4.27
CA TYR A 73 -17.08 2.15 5.55
C TYR A 73 -16.29 1.45 6.68
N SER A 74 -16.31 0.11 6.73
CA SER A 74 -15.53 -0.66 7.71
C SER A 74 -14.03 -0.41 7.56
N ILE A 75 -13.51 -0.43 6.33
CA ILE A 75 -12.09 -0.18 6.04
C ILE A 75 -11.70 1.23 6.45
N LEU A 76 -12.51 2.23 6.11
CA LEU A 76 -12.28 3.62 6.52
C LEU A 76 -12.28 3.79 8.04
N LYS A 77 -13.03 2.98 8.79
CA LYS A 77 -13.07 3.08 10.25
C LYS A 77 -11.90 2.38 10.92
N ASN A 78 -11.47 1.23 10.38
CA ASN A 78 -10.60 0.31 11.09
C ASN A 78 -9.17 0.25 10.55
N ASN A 79 -8.93 0.64 9.29
CA ASN A 79 -7.65 0.39 8.60
C ASN A 79 -6.88 1.66 8.21
N LEU A 80 -7.40 2.86 8.51
CA LEU A 80 -6.65 4.11 8.28
C LEU A 80 -5.37 4.19 9.12
N ILE A 81 -5.32 3.47 10.24
CA ILE A 81 -4.12 3.38 11.07
C ILE A 81 -2.93 2.80 10.30
N ASP A 82 -3.17 1.90 9.35
CA ASP A 82 -2.11 1.24 8.59
C ASP A 82 -1.49 2.18 7.55
N ILE A 83 -2.26 3.13 7.01
CA ILE A 83 -1.72 4.24 6.19
C ILE A 83 -0.77 5.10 7.03
N LYS A 84 -1.16 5.42 8.28
CA LYS A 84 -0.31 6.19 9.19
C LYS A 84 0.98 5.43 9.54
N LYS A 85 0.89 4.12 9.79
CA LYS A 85 2.08 3.28 10.02
C LYS A 85 3.02 3.29 8.83
N PHE A 86 2.49 3.22 7.61
CA PHE A 86 3.32 3.34 6.40
C PHE A 86 4.06 4.68 6.33
N VAL A 87 3.38 5.79 6.63
CA VAL A 87 4.03 7.12 6.63
C VAL A 87 5.16 7.20 7.65
N ILE A 88 4.94 6.67 8.86
CA ILE A 88 5.97 6.61 9.91
C ILE A 88 7.14 5.73 9.44
N PHE A 89 6.84 4.55 8.91
CA PHE A 89 7.83 3.64 8.33
C PHE A 89 8.70 4.34 7.28
N VAL A 90 8.10 5.06 6.34
CA VAL A 90 8.85 5.79 5.30
C VAL A 90 9.74 6.86 5.92
N ASN A 91 9.20 7.65 6.85
CA ASN A 91 9.94 8.69 7.54
C ASN A 91 11.14 8.13 8.32
N ASP A 92 10.98 6.99 9.00
CA ASP A 92 12.00 6.46 9.89
C ASP A 92 13.14 5.74 9.15
N ASN A 93 12.93 5.37 7.87
CA ASN A 93 13.88 4.56 7.10
C ASN A 93 14.48 5.27 5.88
N PHE A 94 13.80 6.27 5.31
CA PHE A 94 14.16 6.84 4.00
C PHE A 94 14.17 8.37 3.93
N ILE A 95 13.84 9.08 5.02
CA ILE A 95 13.92 10.54 5.16
C ILE A 95 14.93 10.87 6.25
#